data_AF-A0A7T7R7U5-F1
#
_entry.id   AF-A0A7T7R7U5-F1
#
_cell.length_a   1.000
_cell.length_b   1.000
_cell.length_c   1.000
_cell.angle_alpha   90.00
_cell.angle_beta   90.00
_cell.angle_gamma   90.00
#
_symmetry.space_group_name_H-M   'P 1'
#
loop_
_entity.id
_entity.type
_entity.pdbx_description
1 polymer ?
#
loop_
_entity_poly.entity_id
_entity_poly.type
_entity_poly.pdbx_seq_one_letter_code
_entity_poly.pdbx_strand_id
1 'polypeptide(L)'
;MASSDSIAASAEVATNSKFRVLTASLVGTTIEFFDFYIYATAAVIIFPHLFFPASTDPTTATIQSLATFAIAFIARPIGAALFGHLGDRIGRKATLVAALLTMGISTVCIGLLPTYAQVGLAAPLLLALCRLGQGLGLGGEWSGAVLLATENAPEGKRAWYGMFPQLGAPIGFILATGSFITLGAFMSEQEFMQWGWRIPFISSALLVIVGLWIRLKLHETPAFQKVLDKQKEVNIPFKEVLTKHWGMLILGTIAAICTFVVFYLTTVFALNWGTTKLGYTRSEFLQLQLVATLCFAAFIPLSAVFAEKFGRKATSIGVCIVSALFGLVFSSMLESGSPVVVFLFLCIGLAIMGLTYGPIGTVLSEIFPTSVRYTGSALTFNLAGIFGASFAPLIATKLATTYGLYAVGYYLTAASILSLLAFLAIRETKHDDVNNQV
;
A
#
# COMPACT_ATOMS: atom_id res chain seq x y z
N MET A 1 18.87 9.07 63.87
CA MET A 1 19.21 10.24 63.02
C MET A 1 19.77 9.69 61.73
N ALA A 2 18.89 9.45 60.74
CA ALA A 2 18.57 10.36 59.62
C ALA A 2 19.73 10.33 58.60
N SER A 3 19.69 9.43 57.61
CA SER A 3 18.92 9.44 56.35
C SER A 3 19.80 9.91 55.19
N SER A 4 20.43 8.95 54.50
CA SER A 4 21.07 9.17 53.20
C SER A 4 20.00 8.99 52.11
N ASP A 5 19.38 10.09 51.71
CA ASP A 5 18.51 10.14 50.53
C ASP A 5 19.37 9.99 49.27
N SER A 6 19.47 8.76 48.75
CA SER A 6 19.90 8.55 47.38
C SER A 6 18.71 8.82 46.46
N ILE A 7 18.69 10.03 45.90
CA ILE A 7 17.80 10.39 44.79
C ILE A 7 18.16 9.46 43.62
N ALA A 8 17.38 8.40 43.45
CA ALA A 8 17.39 7.60 42.23
C ALA A 8 16.92 8.51 41.09
N ALA A 9 17.88 9.07 40.34
CA ALA A 9 17.60 9.73 39.08
C ALA A 9 16.90 8.72 38.16
N SER A 10 15.59 8.88 37.97
CA SER A 10 14.85 8.17 36.94
C SER A 10 15.48 8.51 35.60
N ALA A 11 16.19 7.57 34.98
CA ALA A 11 16.70 7.74 33.63
C ALA A 11 15.50 8.08 32.73
N GLU A 12 15.42 9.34 32.25
CA GLU A 12 14.44 9.73 31.25
C GLU A 12 14.68 8.85 30.01
N VAL A 13 13.75 7.93 29.76
CA VAL A 13 13.75 7.12 28.54
C VAL A 13 13.67 8.11 27.38
N ALA A 14 14.71 8.20 26.56
CA ALA A 14 14.77 9.09 25.42
C ALA A 14 13.56 8.83 24.50
N THR A 15 12.60 9.77 24.49
CA THR A 15 11.40 9.65 23.65
C THR A 15 11.66 10.31 22.30
N ASN A 16 11.26 9.66 21.21
CA ASN A 16 11.34 10.27 19.89
C ASN A 16 10.36 11.46 19.82
N SER A 17 10.82 12.61 19.29
CA SER A 17 9.91 13.73 18.99
C SER A 17 8.79 13.28 18.05
N LYS A 18 7.54 13.71 18.31
CA LYS A 18 6.36 13.40 17.48
C LYS A 18 6.59 13.73 16.00
N PHE A 19 7.27 14.85 15.72
CA PHE A 19 7.61 15.25 14.35
C PHE A 19 8.57 14.26 13.67
N ARG A 20 9.60 13.80 14.41
CA ARG A 20 10.55 12.80 13.91
C ARG A 20 9.84 11.47 13.61
N VAL A 21 8.93 11.05 14.47
CA VAL A 21 8.12 9.84 14.28
C VAL A 21 7.27 9.92 13.02
N LEU A 22 6.47 10.99 12.87
CA LEU A 22 5.58 11.15 11.73
C LEU A 22 6.35 11.25 10.41
N THR A 23 7.47 12.00 10.41
CA THR A 23 8.32 12.15 9.21
C THR A 23 8.99 10.82 8.84
N ALA A 24 9.49 10.07 9.82
CA ALA A 24 10.12 8.79 9.56
C ALA A 24 9.12 7.75 9.01
N SER A 25 7.90 7.70 9.56
CA SER A 25 6.82 6.87 9.04
C SER A 25 6.45 7.24 7.61
N LEU A 26 6.28 8.53 7.31
CA LEU A 26 5.97 9.02 5.96
C LEU A 26 7.07 8.66 4.95
N VAL A 27 8.35 8.86 5.30
CA VAL A 27 9.47 8.53 4.41
C VAL A 27 9.55 7.01 4.18
N GLY A 28 9.39 6.20 5.24
CA GLY A 28 9.34 4.74 5.11
C GLY A 28 8.27 4.28 4.13
N THR A 29 7.04 4.80 4.28
CA THR A 29 5.93 4.50 3.39
C THR A 29 6.15 5.04 1.98
N THR A 30 6.84 6.17 1.81
CA THR A 30 7.20 6.71 0.48
C THR A 30 8.12 5.76 -0.28
N ILE A 31 9.16 5.25 0.38
CA ILE A 31 10.11 4.29 -0.21
C ILE A 31 9.37 3.01 -0.58
N GLU A 32 8.52 2.54 0.32
CA GLU A 32 7.70 1.34 0.11
C GLU A 32 6.84 1.45 -1.16
N PHE A 33 6.09 2.54 -1.27
CA PHE A 33 5.19 2.75 -2.39
C PHE A 33 5.91 3.11 -3.69
N PHE A 34 7.07 3.77 -3.63
CA PHE A 34 7.91 3.99 -4.81
C PHE A 34 8.24 2.65 -5.50
N ASP A 35 8.85 1.71 -4.77
CA ASP A 35 9.23 0.39 -5.27
C ASP A 35 8.02 -0.38 -5.82
N PHE A 36 6.91 -0.24 -5.11
CA PHE A 36 5.67 -0.90 -5.48
C PHE A 36 5.08 -0.34 -6.79
N TYR A 37 5.08 0.98 -6.97
CA TYR A 37 4.52 1.65 -8.14
C TYR A 37 5.42 1.60 -9.37
N ILE A 38 6.75 1.60 -9.20
CA ILE A 38 7.63 1.37 -10.36
C ILE A 38 7.38 -0.02 -10.96
N TYR A 39 7.17 -1.02 -10.10
CA TYR A 39 6.80 -2.36 -10.53
C TYR A 39 5.42 -2.36 -11.18
N ALA A 40 4.42 -1.75 -10.55
CA ALA A 40 3.04 -1.73 -11.07
C ALA A 40 2.97 -1.13 -12.47
N THR A 41 3.69 -0.03 -12.70
CA THR A 41 3.81 0.63 -13.99
C THR A 41 4.54 -0.27 -14.99
N ALA A 42 5.71 -0.81 -14.62
CA ALA A 42 6.47 -1.71 -15.49
C ALA A 42 5.70 -2.99 -15.86
N ALA A 43 4.87 -3.52 -14.95
CA ALA A 43 4.00 -4.66 -15.22
C ALA A 43 2.96 -4.39 -16.30
N VAL A 44 2.61 -3.12 -16.53
CA VAL A 44 1.70 -2.71 -17.59
C VAL A 44 2.44 -2.38 -18.88
N ILE A 45 3.53 -1.61 -18.81
CA ILE A 45 4.13 -0.97 -20.00
C ILE A 45 5.46 -1.57 -20.48
N ILE A 46 6.06 -2.48 -19.71
CA ILE A 46 7.42 -3.02 -19.98
C ILE A 46 7.43 -4.55 -19.98
N PHE A 47 7.06 -5.17 -18.85
CA PHE A 47 7.22 -6.61 -18.65
C PHE A 47 6.48 -7.50 -19.66
N PRO A 48 5.25 -7.16 -20.12
CA PRO A 48 4.57 -7.94 -21.17
C PRO A 48 5.41 -8.12 -22.44
N HIS A 49 6.29 -7.16 -22.74
CA HIS A 49 7.13 -7.16 -23.95
C HIS A 49 8.53 -7.76 -23.74
N LEU A 50 9.06 -7.70 -22.51
CA LEU A 50 10.47 -8.06 -22.24
C LEU A 50 10.65 -9.38 -21.49
N PHE A 51 9.66 -9.81 -20.72
CA PHE A 51 9.76 -10.98 -19.83
C PHE A 51 8.91 -12.16 -20.28
N PHE A 52 8.09 -12.00 -21.32
CA PHE A 52 7.23 -13.05 -21.87
C PHE A 52 7.54 -13.31 -23.36
N PRO A 53 7.22 -14.49 -23.90
CA PRO A 53 7.51 -14.82 -25.29
C PRO A 53 6.78 -13.88 -26.25
N ALA A 54 7.49 -13.38 -27.26
CA ALA A 54 6.91 -12.50 -28.30
C ALA A 54 5.81 -13.16 -29.14
N SER A 55 5.72 -14.49 -29.14
CA SER A 55 4.65 -15.26 -29.79
C SER A 55 3.34 -15.27 -29.00
N THR A 56 3.35 -14.81 -27.74
CA THR A 56 2.16 -14.73 -26.91
C THR A 56 1.29 -13.56 -27.37
N ASP A 57 -0.03 -13.74 -27.44
CA ASP A 57 -0.90 -12.62 -27.78
C ASP A 57 -0.77 -11.49 -26.73
N PRO A 58 -0.89 -10.21 -27.12
CA PRO A 58 -0.63 -9.08 -26.22
C PRO A 58 -1.49 -9.06 -24.94
N THR A 59 -2.72 -9.58 -25.01
CA THR A 59 -3.63 -9.61 -23.87
C THR A 59 -3.18 -10.66 -22.87
N THR A 60 -2.82 -11.85 -23.33
CA THR A 60 -2.27 -12.91 -22.47
C THR A 60 -0.94 -12.51 -21.86
N ALA A 61 -0.03 -11.87 -22.61
CA ALA A 61 1.24 -11.38 -22.06
C ALA A 61 1.01 -10.34 -20.94
N THR A 62 0.03 -9.46 -21.11
CA THR A 62 -0.41 -8.51 -20.07
C THR A 62 -0.94 -9.24 -18.84
N ILE A 63 -1.82 -10.22 -19.02
CA ILE A 63 -2.38 -11.03 -17.93
C ILE A 63 -1.28 -11.78 -17.18
N GLN A 64 -0.31 -12.36 -17.88
CA GLN A 64 0.83 -13.05 -17.26
C GLN A 64 1.70 -12.08 -16.45
N SER A 65 1.95 -10.86 -16.96
CA SER A 65 2.66 -9.81 -16.23
C SER A 65 1.88 -9.31 -15.00
N LEU A 66 0.57 -9.11 -15.11
CA LEU A 66 -0.27 -8.78 -13.98
C LEU A 66 -0.40 -9.95 -12.98
N ALA A 67 -0.21 -11.19 -13.41
CA ALA A 67 -0.16 -12.33 -12.50
C ALA A 67 1.11 -12.32 -11.64
N THR A 68 2.27 -11.89 -12.18
CA THR A 68 3.48 -11.72 -11.35
C THR A 68 3.28 -10.63 -10.31
N PHE A 69 2.54 -9.56 -10.64
CA PHE A 69 2.17 -8.51 -9.70
C PHE A 69 1.46 -9.03 -8.45
N ALA A 70 0.56 -10.01 -8.60
CA ALA A 70 -0.20 -10.64 -7.52
C ALA A 70 0.67 -11.38 -6.49
N ILE A 71 1.84 -11.90 -6.92
CA ILE A 71 2.75 -12.68 -6.07
C ILE A 71 3.14 -11.90 -4.82
N ALA A 72 3.41 -10.59 -4.95
CA ALA A 72 3.83 -9.80 -3.80
C ALA A 72 2.76 -9.76 -2.70
N PHE A 73 1.49 -9.54 -3.04
CA PHE A 73 0.43 -9.49 -2.03
C PHE A 73 0.18 -10.83 -1.37
N ILE A 74 0.27 -11.93 -2.12
CA ILE A 74 0.15 -13.28 -1.56
C ILE A 74 1.32 -13.54 -0.59
N ALA A 75 2.50 -13.02 -0.91
CA ALA A 75 3.68 -13.14 -0.07
C ALA A 75 3.63 -12.27 1.19
N ARG A 76 2.88 -11.15 1.20
CA ARG A 76 2.84 -10.22 2.36
C ARG A 76 2.39 -10.88 3.67
N PRO A 77 1.28 -11.64 3.75
CA PRO A 77 0.92 -12.36 4.99
C PRO A 77 2.01 -13.34 5.45
N ILE A 78 2.67 -14.01 4.50
CA ILE A 78 3.77 -14.95 4.79
C ILE A 78 4.97 -14.20 5.36
N GLY A 79 5.32 -13.07 4.74
CA GLY A 79 6.37 -12.16 5.22
C GLY A 79 6.06 -11.59 6.60
N ALA A 80 4.81 -11.18 6.84
CA ALA A 80 4.35 -10.69 8.13
C ALA A 80 4.50 -11.75 9.23
N ALA A 81 4.12 -13.00 8.93
CA ALA A 81 4.28 -14.12 9.85
C ALA A 81 5.76 -14.46 10.09
N LEU A 82 6.56 -14.52 9.02
CA LEU A 82 7.99 -14.82 9.08
C LEU A 82 8.75 -13.76 9.87
N PHE A 83 8.74 -12.52 9.40
CA PHE A 83 9.45 -11.41 10.04
C PHE A 83 8.83 -11.09 11.41
N GLY A 84 7.53 -11.23 11.61
CA GLY A 84 6.91 -11.12 12.95
C GLY A 84 7.53 -12.10 13.95
N HIS A 85 7.61 -13.39 13.58
CA HIS A 85 8.22 -14.42 14.42
C HIS A 85 9.72 -14.19 14.66
N LEU A 86 10.48 -13.80 13.63
CA LEU A 86 11.89 -13.45 13.80
C LEU A 86 12.06 -12.22 14.71
N GLY A 87 11.17 -11.23 14.61
CA GLY A 87 11.18 -10.02 15.43
C GLY A 87 11.02 -10.32 16.92
N ASP A 88 10.16 -11.28 17.25
CA ASP A 88 9.94 -11.71 18.64
C ASP A 88 11.12 -12.52 19.21
N ARG A 89 11.94 -13.17 18.37
CA ARG A 89 13.09 -13.99 18.80
C ARG A 89 14.45 -13.29 18.74
N ILE A 90 14.69 -12.51 17.69
CA ILE A 90 16.00 -11.93 17.34
C ILE A 90 16.01 -10.42 17.62
N GLY A 91 14.83 -9.79 17.70
CA GLY A 91 14.66 -8.36 17.99
C GLY A 91 14.09 -7.59 16.81
N ARG A 92 13.07 -6.77 17.08
CA ARG A 92 12.29 -6.05 16.04
C ARG A 92 13.14 -5.14 15.17
N LYS A 93 14.06 -4.36 15.73
CA LYS A 93 14.98 -3.51 14.94
C LYS A 93 15.75 -4.29 13.88
N ALA A 94 16.35 -5.43 14.24
CA ALA A 94 17.13 -6.25 13.29
C ALA A 94 16.23 -6.85 12.20
N THR A 95 15.04 -7.29 12.58
CA THR A 95 14.05 -7.84 11.66
C THR A 95 13.50 -6.78 10.68
N LEU A 96 13.19 -5.57 11.15
CA LEU A 96 12.73 -4.47 10.28
C LEU A 96 13.82 -4.08 9.26
N VAL A 97 15.09 -4.13 9.67
CA VAL A 97 16.22 -3.93 8.74
C VAL A 97 16.29 -5.06 7.72
N ALA A 98 16.17 -6.32 8.14
CA ALA A 98 16.18 -7.46 7.23
C ALA A 98 15.00 -7.43 6.23
N ALA A 99 13.82 -7.01 6.68
CA ALA A 99 12.63 -6.86 5.85
C ALA A 99 12.83 -5.76 4.78
N LEU A 100 13.31 -4.57 5.20
CA LEU A 100 13.65 -3.47 4.28
C LEU A 100 14.70 -3.89 3.24
N LEU A 101 15.77 -4.57 3.67
CA LEU A 101 16.83 -5.04 2.77
C LEU A 101 16.31 -6.11 1.80
N THR A 102 15.49 -7.04 2.26
CA THR A 102 14.88 -8.08 1.40
C THR A 102 14.07 -7.43 0.28
N MET A 103 13.24 -6.45 0.63
CA MET A 103 12.45 -5.70 -0.34
C MET A 103 13.35 -4.91 -1.31
N GLY A 104 14.25 -4.08 -0.78
CA GLY A 104 15.09 -3.19 -1.56
C GLY A 104 16.05 -3.92 -2.51
N ILE A 105 16.71 -4.98 -2.03
CA ILE A 105 17.59 -5.81 -2.86
C ILE A 105 16.77 -6.46 -3.98
N SER A 106 15.57 -6.96 -3.67
CA SER A 106 14.68 -7.54 -4.70
C SER A 106 14.32 -6.51 -5.77
N THR A 107 14.05 -5.26 -5.40
CA THR A 107 13.78 -4.17 -6.35
C THR A 107 14.97 -3.90 -7.26
N VAL A 108 16.18 -3.77 -6.70
CA VAL A 108 17.40 -3.54 -7.48
C VAL A 108 17.69 -4.72 -8.41
N CYS A 109 17.53 -5.96 -7.94
CA CYS A 109 17.70 -7.17 -8.73
C CYS A 109 16.79 -7.18 -9.97
N ILE A 110 15.54 -6.69 -9.87
CA ILE A 110 14.63 -6.57 -11.02
C ILE A 110 15.25 -5.70 -12.12
N GLY A 111 15.87 -4.58 -11.75
CA GLY A 111 16.58 -3.70 -12.69
C GLY A 111 17.78 -4.37 -13.37
N LEU A 112 18.31 -5.46 -12.80
CA LEU A 112 19.46 -6.21 -13.32
C LEU A 112 19.08 -7.51 -14.05
N LEU A 113 17.79 -7.88 -14.08
CA LEU A 113 17.36 -9.15 -14.65
C LEU A 113 17.61 -9.23 -16.17
N PRO A 114 18.01 -10.41 -16.69
CA PRO A 114 18.00 -10.67 -18.11
C PRO A 114 16.56 -10.77 -18.65
N THR A 115 16.38 -10.42 -19.92
CA THR A 115 15.09 -10.48 -20.64
C THR A 115 14.81 -11.88 -21.18
N TYR A 116 13.57 -12.13 -21.59
CA TYR A 116 13.16 -13.40 -22.20
C TYR A 116 14.01 -13.75 -23.44
N ALA A 117 14.38 -12.74 -24.24
CA ALA A 117 15.24 -12.94 -25.41
C ALA A 117 16.64 -13.50 -25.06
N GLN A 118 17.11 -13.27 -23.82
CA GLN A 118 18.45 -13.69 -23.37
C GLN A 118 18.44 -15.06 -22.69
N VAL A 119 17.41 -15.36 -21.89
CA VAL A 119 17.40 -16.56 -21.03
C VAL A 119 16.08 -17.36 -21.06
N GLY A 120 15.15 -17.00 -21.94
CA GLY A 120 13.86 -17.67 -22.08
C GLY A 120 13.02 -17.65 -20.80
N LEU A 121 12.43 -18.79 -20.45
CA LEU A 121 11.52 -18.94 -19.29
C LEU A 121 12.17 -18.62 -17.94
N ALA A 122 13.51 -18.57 -17.85
CA ALA A 122 14.17 -18.12 -16.62
C ALA A 122 13.86 -16.65 -16.29
N ALA A 123 13.65 -15.78 -17.29
CA ALA A 123 13.36 -14.36 -17.07
C ALA A 123 12.09 -14.12 -16.23
N PRO A 124 10.90 -14.64 -16.61
CA PRO A 124 9.68 -14.44 -15.81
C PRO A 124 9.75 -15.17 -14.46
N LEU A 125 10.48 -16.28 -14.34
CA LEU A 125 10.69 -16.98 -13.05
C LEU A 125 11.54 -16.16 -12.09
N LEU A 126 12.63 -15.55 -12.56
CA LEU A 126 13.46 -14.66 -11.75
C LEU A 126 12.69 -13.38 -11.37
N LEU A 127 11.89 -12.84 -12.28
CA LEU A 127 10.98 -11.72 -11.99
C LEU A 127 9.99 -12.09 -10.88
N ALA A 128 9.38 -13.27 -10.96
CA ALA A 128 8.49 -13.79 -9.92
C ALA A 128 9.20 -13.99 -8.58
N LEU A 129 10.44 -14.50 -8.58
CA LEU A 129 11.25 -14.68 -7.38
C LEU A 129 11.57 -13.34 -6.70
N CYS A 130 12.00 -12.33 -7.48
CA CYS A 130 12.23 -10.99 -6.94
C CYS A 130 10.92 -10.41 -6.39
N ARG A 131 9.80 -10.63 -7.09
CA ARG A 131 8.49 -10.14 -6.64
C ARG A 131 8.01 -10.81 -5.35
N LEU A 132 8.32 -12.09 -5.17
CA LEU A 132 8.13 -12.82 -3.92
C LEU A 132 8.93 -12.15 -2.79
N GLY A 133 10.22 -11.87 -3.02
CA GLY A 133 11.09 -11.17 -2.07
C GLY A 133 10.55 -9.78 -1.66
N GLN A 134 10.11 -8.97 -2.64
CA GLN A 134 9.46 -7.68 -2.38
C GLN A 134 8.22 -7.83 -1.48
N GLY A 135 7.37 -8.83 -1.76
CA GLY A 135 6.17 -9.06 -0.96
C GLY A 135 6.48 -9.54 0.46
N LEU A 136 7.46 -10.42 0.64
CA LEU A 136 7.89 -10.90 1.95
C LEU A 136 8.42 -9.76 2.82
N GLY A 137 9.27 -8.89 2.27
CA GLY A 137 9.89 -7.77 3.02
C GLY A 137 8.91 -6.69 3.49
N LEU A 138 7.68 -6.69 3.00
CA LEU A 138 6.73 -5.59 3.18
C LEU A 138 5.60 -5.91 4.18
N GLY A 139 5.44 -7.18 4.58
CA GLY A 139 4.25 -7.71 5.26
C GLY A 139 3.76 -7.02 6.55
N GLY A 140 4.58 -6.25 7.26
CA GLY A 140 4.19 -5.62 8.54
C GLY A 140 4.55 -4.13 8.70
N GLU A 141 5.25 -3.55 7.73
CA GLU A 141 5.83 -2.20 7.85
C GLU A 141 4.77 -1.10 7.95
N TRP A 142 3.76 -1.17 7.09
CA TRP A 142 2.66 -0.21 7.04
C TRP A 142 1.86 -0.11 8.35
N SER A 143 1.45 -1.25 8.93
CA SER A 143 0.68 -1.26 10.18
C SER A 143 1.47 -0.72 11.36
N GLY A 144 2.78 -0.98 11.41
CA GLY A 144 3.65 -0.41 12.43
C GLY A 144 3.74 1.11 12.34
N ALA A 145 3.87 1.65 11.13
CA ALA A 145 3.93 3.09 10.90
C ALA A 145 2.62 3.80 11.31
N VAL A 146 1.47 3.19 10.98
CA VAL A 146 0.13 3.69 11.37
C VAL A 146 -0.04 3.64 12.88
N LEU A 147 0.26 2.51 13.52
CA LEU A 147 0.11 2.38 14.97
C LEU A 147 0.97 3.38 15.72
N LEU A 148 2.24 3.49 15.33
CA LEU A 148 3.16 4.45 15.92
C LEU A 148 2.64 5.89 15.80
N ALA A 149 2.02 6.26 14.68
CA ALA A 149 1.41 7.56 14.52
C ALA A 149 0.16 7.74 15.42
N THR A 150 -0.74 6.76 15.42
CA THR A 150 -2.02 6.83 16.18
C THR A 150 -1.85 6.75 17.69
N GLU A 151 -0.89 5.97 18.20
CA GLU A 151 -0.61 5.84 19.64
C GLU A 151 0.06 7.09 20.22
N ASN A 152 0.73 7.88 19.39
CA ASN A 152 1.32 9.17 19.78
C ASN A 152 0.36 10.36 19.59
N ALA A 153 -0.87 10.10 19.14
CA ALA A 153 -1.85 11.12 18.85
C ALA A 153 -2.50 11.67 20.12
N PRO A 154 -2.72 13.01 20.20
CA PRO A 154 -3.62 13.58 21.20
C PRO A 154 -5.04 13.01 21.08
N GLU A 155 -5.81 13.11 22.16
CA GLU A 155 -7.22 12.75 22.17
C GLU A 155 -7.99 13.46 21.05
N GLY A 156 -8.85 12.72 20.34
CA GLY A 156 -9.63 13.23 19.21
C GLY A 156 -8.82 13.57 17.95
N LYS A 157 -7.55 13.19 17.85
CA LYS A 157 -6.69 13.46 16.66
C LYS A 157 -6.04 12.21 16.05
N ARG A 158 -6.54 11.02 16.38
CA ARG A 158 -6.00 9.73 15.91
C ARG A 158 -6.01 9.58 14.39
N ALA A 159 -7.10 9.92 13.71
CA ALA A 159 -7.19 9.89 12.25
C ALA A 159 -6.27 10.94 11.61
N TRP A 160 -6.16 12.13 12.23
CA TRP A 160 -5.23 13.17 11.76
C TRP A 160 -3.76 12.74 11.85
N TYR A 161 -3.38 12.00 12.89
CA TYR A 161 -2.02 11.46 13.00
C TYR A 161 -1.83 10.23 12.10
N GLY A 162 -2.83 9.34 12.04
CA GLY A 162 -2.82 8.13 11.23
C GLY A 162 -2.72 8.38 9.72
N MET A 163 -3.06 9.58 9.24
CA MET A 163 -2.93 9.94 7.82
C MET A 163 -1.49 10.29 7.38
N PHE A 164 -0.56 10.56 8.30
CA PHE A 164 0.82 10.92 7.94
C PHE A 164 1.57 9.78 7.23
N PRO A 165 1.54 8.53 7.71
CA PRO A 165 2.02 7.39 6.93
C PRO A 165 1.35 7.31 5.55
N GLN A 166 0.04 7.57 5.48
CA GLN A 166 -0.74 7.46 4.23
C GLN A 166 -0.29 8.47 3.16
N LEU A 167 0.18 9.66 3.56
CA LEU A 167 0.76 10.64 2.65
C LEU A 167 2.03 10.14 1.95
N GLY A 168 2.70 9.11 2.46
CA GLY A 168 3.82 8.48 1.77
C GLY A 168 3.41 7.84 0.44
N ALA A 169 2.19 7.32 0.34
CA ALA A 169 1.70 6.69 -0.89
C ALA A 169 1.67 7.65 -2.10
N PRO A 170 1.00 8.82 -2.07
CA PRO A 170 1.02 9.74 -3.21
C PRO A 170 2.42 10.28 -3.52
N ILE A 171 3.29 10.48 -2.53
CA ILE A 171 4.68 10.90 -2.76
C ILE A 171 5.43 9.80 -3.52
N GLY A 172 5.31 8.53 -3.08
CA GLY A 172 5.89 7.39 -3.76
C GLY A 172 5.38 7.26 -5.20
N PHE A 173 4.08 7.53 -5.43
CA PHE A 173 3.49 7.52 -6.77
C PHE A 173 4.07 8.62 -7.66
N ILE A 174 4.21 9.85 -7.13
CA ILE A 174 4.81 10.97 -7.86
C ILE A 174 6.26 10.66 -8.23
N LEU A 175 7.06 10.11 -7.31
CA LEU A 175 8.45 9.73 -7.57
C LEU A 175 8.55 8.61 -8.62
N ALA A 176 7.71 7.58 -8.50
CA ALA A 176 7.71 6.44 -9.42
C ALA A 176 7.29 6.86 -10.83
N THR A 177 6.12 7.49 -10.96
CA THR A 177 5.57 7.96 -12.23
C THR A 177 6.45 9.06 -12.85
N GLY A 178 6.92 9.99 -12.03
CA GLY A 178 7.84 11.04 -12.44
C GLY A 178 9.16 10.49 -12.98
N SER A 179 9.69 9.40 -12.42
CA SER A 179 10.90 8.77 -12.95
C SER A 179 10.70 8.24 -14.38
N PHE A 180 9.57 7.59 -14.67
CA PHE A 180 9.27 7.09 -16.02
C PHE A 180 9.02 8.22 -17.02
N ILE A 181 8.29 9.27 -16.63
CA ILE A 181 8.05 10.45 -17.48
C ILE A 181 9.36 11.15 -17.80
N THR A 182 10.21 11.35 -16.79
CA THR A 182 11.51 12.02 -16.96
C THR A 182 12.36 11.23 -17.95
N LEU A 183 12.49 9.91 -17.77
CA LEU A 183 13.25 9.08 -18.69
C LEU A 183 12.67 9.10 -20.11
N GLY A 184 11.35 9.02 -20.25
CA GLY A 184 10.67 9.09 -21.54
C GLY A 184 10.81 10.46 -22.25
N ALA A 185 11.08 11.54 -21.51
CA ALA A 185 11.33 12.86 -22.09
C ALA A 185 12.76 13.03 -22.63
N PHE A 186 13.72 12.27 -22.10
CA PHE A 186 15.15 12.39 -22.46
C PHE A 186 15.67 11.20 -23.29
N MET A 187 14.86 10.17 -23.51
CA MET A 187 15.25 8.96 -24.24
C MET A 187 14.29 8.68 -25.38
N SER A 188 14.82 8.07 -26.45
CA SER A 188 13.97 7.45 -27.46
C SER A 188 13.23 6.23 -26.89
N GLU A 189 12.11 5.85 -27.51
CA GLU A 189 11.37 4.64 -27.14
C GLU A 189 12.24 3.37 -27.20
N GLN A 190 13.15 3.30 -28.17
CA GLN A 190 14.08 2.19 -28.32
C GLN A 190 15.06 2.11 -27.14
N GLU A 191 15.72 3.22 -26.78
CA GLU A 191 16.63 3.28 -25.64
C GLU A 191 15.92 2.97 -24.32
N PHE A 192 14.72 3.51 -24.15
CA PHE A 192 13.90 3.25 -22.98
C PHE A 192 13.59 1.76 -22.81
N MET A 193 13.18 1.08 -23.88
CA MET A 193 12.86 -0.35 -23.86
C MET A 193 14.10 -1.24 -23.77
N GLN A 194 15.25 -0.81 -24.27
CA GLN A 194 16.50 -1.57 -24.18
C GLN A 194 17.08 -1.56 -22.77
N TRP A 195 17.19 -0.38 -22.14
CA TRP A 195 17.87 -0.25 -20.85
C TRP A 195 17.29 0.84 -19.93
N GLY A 196 16.65 1.89 -20.46
CA GLY A 196 16.16 3.01 -19.66
C GLY A 196 15.18 2.59 -18.55
N TRP A 197 14.31 1.62 -18.82
CA TRP A 197 13.36 1.10 -17.83
C TRP A 197 14.01 0.53 -16.56
N ARG A 198 15.29 0.17 -16.59
CA ARG A 198 16.03 -0.38 -15.45
C ARG A 198 16.39 0.69 -14.41
N ILE A 199 16.51 1.95 -14.84
CA ILE A 199 17.00 3.06 -14.00
C ILE A 199 16.15 3.24 -12.73
N PRO A 200 14.80 3.31 -12.78
CA PRO A 200 14.00 3.47 -11.57
C PRO A 200 14.22 2.36 -10.55
N PHE A 201 14.32 1.11 -11.01
CA PHE A 201 14.58 -0.06 -10.14
C PHE A 201 15.95 -0.01 -9.47
N ILE A 202 17.00 0.36 -10.21
CA ILE A 202 18.36 0.46 -9.64
C ILE A 202 18.46 1.67 -8.70
N SER A 203 17.82 2.80 -9.06
CA SER A 203 17.82 4.02 -8.25
C SER A 203 17.13 3.84 -6.89
N SER A 204 16.25 2.83 -6.75
CA SER A 204 15.68 2.41 -5.46
C SER A 204 16.76 2.14 -4.40
N ALA A 205 17.97 1.70 -4.80
CA ALA A 205 19.09 1.51 -3.87
C ALA A 205 19.35 2.75 -3.00
N LEU A 206 19.24 3.97 -3.56
CA LEU A 206 19.41 5.22 -2.82
C LEU A 206 18.31 5.40 -1.78
N LEU A 207 17.07 5.11 -2.14
CA LEU A 207 15.91 5.18 -1.24
C LEU A 207 16.01 4.15 -0.12
N VAL A 208 16.46 2.93 -0.42
CA VAL A 208 16.71 1.87 0.56
C VAL A 208 17.81 2.28 1.55
N ILE A 209 18.90 2.89 1.07
CA ILE A 209 19.97 3.42 1.94
C ILE A 209 19.42 4.50 2.88
N VAL A 210 18.61 5.43 2.37
CA VAL A 210 17.95 6.46 3.19
C VAL A 210 17.01 5.82 4.22
N GLY A 211 16.18 4.86 3.80
CA GLY A 211 15.30 4.11 4.70
C GLY A 211 16.06 3.38 5.79
N LEU A 212 17.18 2.74 5.45
CA LEU A 212 18.05 2.04 6.39
C LEU A 212 18.65 3.02 7.40
N TRP A 213 19.15 4.16 6.94
CA TRP A 213 19.71 5.19 7.81
C TRP A 213 18.67 5.73 8.82
N ILE A 214 17.44 5.98 8.36
CA ILE A 214 16.34 6.41 9.23
C ILE A 214 16.01 5.33 10.27
N ARG A 215 15.87 4.07 9.84
CA ARG A 215 15.55 2.94 10.74
C ARG A 215 16.62 2.68 11.78
N LEU A 216 17.89 2.84 11.43
CA LEU A 216 18.99 2.68 12.37
C LEU A 216 19.00 3.76 13.47
N LYS A 217 18.43 4.94 13.19
CA LYS A 217 18.36 6.09 14.12
C LYS A 217 17.08 6.17 14.96
N LEU A 218 16.06 5.35 14.68
CA LEU A 218 14.86 5.29 15.51
C LEU A 218 15.13 4.44 16.76
N HIS A 219 14.73 4.97 17.92
CA HIS A 219 14.64 4.21 19.18
C HIS A 219 13.30 3.49 19.28
N GLU A 220 13.28 2.30 19.87
CA GLU A 220 12.07 1.52 20.14
C GLU A 220 11.11 2.29 21.07
N THR A 221 9.80 1.99 21.02
CA THR A 221 8.81 2.71 21.84
C THR A 221 8.93 2.32 23.32
N PRO A 222 8.67 3.24 24.28
CA PRO A 222 8.68 2.91 25.71
C PRO A 222 7.68 1.82 26.11
N ALA A 223 6.56 1.71 25.39
CA ALA A 223 5.58 0.64 25.57
C ALA A 223 6.15 -0.74 25.19
N PHE A 224 6.91 -0.80 24.09
CA PHE A 224 7.58 -2.03 23.66
C PHE A 224 8.78 -2.38 24.54
N GLN A 225 9.53 -1.38 25.02
CA GLN A 225 10.64 -1.59 25.95
C GLN A 225 10.17 -2.27 27.25
N LYS A 226 9.01 -1.88 27.78
CA LYS A 226 8.40 -2.52 28.97
C LYS A 226 7.98 -3.99 28.73
N VAL A 227 7.74 -4.39 27.48
CA VAL A 227 7.46 -5.78 27.11
C VAL A 227 8.77 -6.58 27.07
N LEU A 228 9.85 -6.01 26.51
CA LEU A 228 11.20 -6.60 26.55
C LEU A 228 11.63 -6.87 27.99
N ASP A 229 11.46 -5.88 28.88
CA ASP A 229 11.95 -5.93 30.26
C ASP A 229 11.18 -6.96 31.12
N LYS A 230 10.00 -7.42 30.67
CA LYS A 230 9.13 -8.32 31.44
C LYS A 230 9.25 -9.81 31.08
N GLN A 231 10.07 -10.20 30.10
CA GLN A 231 10.29 -11.60 29.66
C GLN A 231 9.02 -12.48 29.64
N LYS A 232 7.84 -11.93 29.31
CA LYS A 232 6.64 -12.76 29.14
C LYS A 232 6.68 -13.34 27.73
N GLU A 233 6.62 -14.66 27.63
CA GLU A 233 6.34 -15.36 26.38
C GLU A 233 5.15 -14.69 25.69
N VAL A 234 5.43 -13.96 24.61
CA VAL A 234 4.40 -13.29 23.83
C VAL A 234 3.70 -14.38 23.06
N ASN A 235 2.48 -14.74 23.48
CA ASN A 235 1.56 -15.58 22.72
C ASN A 235 1.56 -15.13 21.27
N ILE A 236 1.70 -16.07 20.31
CA ILE A 236 1.73 -15.79 18.88
C ILE A 236 0.43 -15.07 18.49
N PRO A 237 0.41 -13.73 18.30
CA PRO A 237 -0.83 -12.98 18.19
C PRO A 237 -1.58 -13.34 16.89
N PHE A 238 -0.85 -13.87 15.91
CA PHE A 238 -1.38 -14.36 14.64
C PHE A 238 -2.43 -15.47 14.81
N LYS A 239 -2.15 -16.47 15.68
CA LYS A 239 -3.08 -17.56 15.94
C LYS A 239 -4.33 -17.05 16.66
N GLU A 240 -4.15 -16.09 17.57
CA GLU A 240 -5.26 -15.49 18.32
C GLU A 240 -6.20 -14.70 17.40
N VAL A 241 -5.67 -13.93 16.45
CA VAL A 241 -6.49 -13.23 15.44
C VAL A 241 -7.34 -14.22 14.64
N LEU A 242 -6.73 -15.31 14.16
CA LEU A 242 -7.41 -16.31 13.33
C LEU A 242 -8.44 -17.15 14.07
N THR A 243 -8.32 -17.30 15.39
CA THR A 243 -9.19 -18.17 16.19
C THR A 243 -10.24 -17.40 16.98
N LYS A 244 -9.86 -16.31 17.65
CA LYS A 244 -10.75 -15.54 18.54
C LYS A 244 -11.32 -14.29 17.86
N HIS A 245 -10.67 -13.76 16.84
CA HIS A 245 -11.05 -12.49 16.20
C HIS A 245 -11.32 -12.62 14.69
N TRP A 246 -11.65 -13.82 14.23
CA TRP A 246 -11.92 -14.13 12.82
C TRP A 246 -13.02 -13.25 12.19
N GLY A 247 -14.08 -12.95 12.93
CA GLY A 247 -15.15 -12.07 12.44
C GLY A 247 -14.67 -10.65 12.14
N MET A 248 -13.83 -10.08 13.00
CA MET A 248 -13.24 -8.74 12.81
C MET A 248 -12.21 -8.74 11.69
N LEU A 249 -11.45 -9.83 11.56
CA LEU A 249 -10.55 -10.05 10.43
C LEU A 249 -11.29 -10.01 9.09
N ILE A 250 -12.38 -10.78 8.95
CA ILE A 250 -13.20 -10.80 7.73
C ILE A 250 -13.81 -9.42 7.46
N LEU A 251 -14.49 -8.84 8.46
CA LEU A 251 -15.16 -7.54 8.29
C LEU A 251 -14.18 -6.45 7.91
N GLY A 252 -13.06 -6.34 8.61
CA GLY A 252 -12.02 -5.37 8.26
C GLY A 252 -11.42 -5.64 6.87
N THR A 253 -11.26 -6.91 6.48
CA THR A 253 -10.71 -7.27 5.16
C THR A 253 -11.65 -6.77 4.08
N ILE A 254 -12.94 -7.07 4.22
CA ILE A 254 -13.99 -6.65 3.29
C ILE A 254 -14.12 -5.13 3.26
N ALA A 255 -14.05 -4.46 4.41
CA ALA A 255 -14.14 -3.01 4.52
C ALA A 255 -13.02 -2.29 3.74
N ALA A 256 -11.82 -2.89 3.68
CA ALA A 256 -10.69 -2.33 2.96
C ALA A 256 -10.65 -2.66 1.45
N ILE A 257 -11.51 -3.56 0.93
CA ILE A 257 -11.50 -3.94 -0.50
C ILE A 257 -11.72 -2.73 -1.41
N CYS A 258 -12.72 -1.90 -1.13
CA CYS A 258 -13.02 -0.68 -1.91
C CYS A 258 -11.79 0.21 -2.08
N THR A 259 -10.98 0.36 -1.02
CA THR A 259 -9.75 1.17 -1.02
C THR A 259 -8.77 0.71 -2.08
N PHE A 260 -8.53 -0.60 -2.17
CA PHE A 260 -7.61 -1.14 -3.15
C PHE A 260 -8.24 -1.15 -4.55
N VAL A 261 -9.50 -1.58 -4.69
CA VAL A 261 -10.14 -1.72 -6.00
C VAL A 261 -10.18 -0.36 -6.71
N VAL A 262 -10.63 0.70 -6.06
CA VAL A 262 -10.69 2.03 -6.70
C VAL A 262 -9.31 2.50 -7.16
N PHE A 263 -8.27 2.27 -6.34
CA PHE A 263 -6.91 2.67 -6.68
C PHE A 263 -6.38 1.89 -7.89
N TYR A 264 -6.45 0.56 -7.87
CA TYR A 264 -5.88 -0.26 -8.94
C TYR A 264 -6.68 -0.21 -10.24
N LEU A 265 -7.99 0.07 -10.17
CA LEU A 265 -8.78 0.35 -11.37
C LEU A 265 -8.40 1.69 -12.00
N THR A 266 -8.20 2.73 -11.18
CA THR A 266 -7.85 4.08 -11.66
C THR A 266 -6.39 4.19 -12.09
N THR A 267 -5.50 3.35 -11.55
CA THR A 267 -4.06 3.40 -11.84
C THR A 267 -3.64 2.34 -12.86
N VAL A 268 -3.55 1.08 -12.44
CA VAL A 268 -2.98 -0.01 -13.23
C VAL A 268 -3.89 -0.39 -14.40
N PHE A 269 -5.18 -0.63 -14.14
CA PHE A 269 -6.13 -1.00 -15.20
C PHE A 269 -6.34 0.15 -16.18
N ALA A 270 -6.61 1.37 -15.69
CA ALA A 270 -6.84 2.51 -16.57
C ALA A 270 -5.61 2.84 -17.42
N LEU A 271 -4.38 2.73 -16.87
CA LEU A 271 -3.15 2.86 -17.65
C LEU A 271 -3.09 1.82 -18.76
N ASN A 272 -3.31 0.54 -18.42
CA ASN A 272 -3.28 -0.54 -19.39
C ASN A 272 -4.30 -0.32 -20.52
N TRP A 273 -5.56 -0.04 -20.16
CA TRP A 273 -6.64 0.15 -21.11
C TRP A 273 -6.44 1.43 -21.95
N GLY A 274 -6.00 2.50 -21.30
CA GLY A 274 -5.66 3.78 -21.92
C GLY A 274 -4.62 3.62 -23.02
N THR A 275 -3.53 2.92 -22.74
CA THR A 275 -2.40 2.78 -23.67
C THR A 275 -2.56 1.66 -24.69
N THR A 276 -3.48 0.72 -24.50
CA THR A 276 -3.66 -0.42 -25.41
C THR A 276 -4.94 -0.39 -26.23
N LYS A 277 -6.01 0.25 -25.73
CA LYS A 277 -7.34 0.27 -26.38
C LYS A 277 -7.83 1.67 -26.71
N LEU A 278 -7.47 2.68 -25.93
CA LEU A 278 -7.97 4.06 -26.13
C LEU A 278 -7.01 4.96 -26.91
N GLY A 279 -5.81 4.46 -27.26
CA GLY A 279 -4.87 5.16 -28.14
C GLY A 279 -3.99 6.22 -27.46
N TYR A 280 -4.01 6.34 -26.14
CA TYR A 280 -3.09 7.22 -25.43
C TYR A 280 -1.66 6.69 -25.51
N THR A 281 -0.68 7.58 -25.67
CA THR A 281 0.71 7.20 -25.44
C THR A 281 0.96 6.95 -23.96
N ARG A 282 2.01 6.16 -23.65
CA ARG A 282 2.44 5.90 -22.28
C ARG A 282 2.76 7.20 -21.53
N SER A 283 3.45 8.13 -22.20
CA SER A 283 3.85 9.40 -21.61
C SER A 283 2.64 10.27 -21.26
N GLU A 284 1.68 10.43 -22.19
CA GLU A 284 0.46 11.21 -21.96
C GLU A 284 -0.34 10.67 -20.78
N PHE A 285 -0.59 9.36 -20.74
CA PHE A 285 -1.41 8.78 -19.66
C PHE A 285 -0.72 8.87 -18.29
N LEU A 286 0.60 8.67 -18.23
CA LEU A 286 1.38 8.84 -17.00
C LEU A 286 1.36 10.30 -16.53
N GLN A 287 1.42 11.29 -17.44
CA GLN A 287 1.30 12.71 -17.07
C GLN A 287 -0.07 13.03 -16.47
N LEU A 288 -1.15 12.51 -17.07
CA LEU A 288 -2.50 12.67 -16.51
C LEU A 288 -2.59 12.07 -15.10
N GLN A 289 -2.04 10.87 -14.90
CA GLN A 289 -2.01 10.22 -13.58
C GLN A 289 -1.17 11.02 -12.58
N LEU A 290 0.00 11.52 -12.98
CA LEU A 290 0.90 12.30 -12.13
C LEU A 290 0.18 13.53 -11.55
N VAL A 291 -0.52 14.28 -12.40
CA VAL A 291 -1.28 15.46 -11.97
C VAL A 291 -2.49 15.05 -11.13
N ALA A 292 -3.22 14.00 -11.52
CA ALA A 292 -4.37 13.51 -10.78
C ALA A 292 -4.00 12.97 -9.38
N THR A 293 -2.76 12.50 -9.17
CA THR A 293 -2.24 12.09 -7.84
C THR A 293 -2.24 13.25 -6.83
N LEU A 294 -2.26 14.51 -7.27
CA LEU A 294 -2.43 15.63 -6.35
C LEU A 294 -3.79 15.58 -5.65
N CYS A 295 -4.84 15.06 -6.31
CA CYS A 295 -6.13 14.79 -5.67
C CYS A 295 -6.02 13.67 -4.64
N PHE A 296 -5.22 12.62 -4.91
CA PHE A 296 -4.93 11.59 -3.89
C PHE A 296 -4.28 12.21 -2.65
N ALA A 297 -3.23 13.01 -2.84
CA ALA A 297 -2.54 13.69 -1.74
C ALA A 297 -3.44 14.64 -0.95
N ALA A 298 -4.28 15.42 -1.64
CA ALA A 298 -5.14 16.44 -1.01
C ALA A 298 -6.31 15.83 -0.24
N PHE A 299 -6.87 14.70 -0.69
CA PHE A 299 -8.05 14.11 -0.06
C PHE A 299 -7.73 13.17 1.13
N ILE A 300 -6.46 12.80 1.33
CA ILE A 300 -5.98 12.13 2.55
C ILE A 300 -6.21 12.98 3.82
N PRO A 301 -5.69 14.22 3.94
CA PRO A 301 -5.94 15.04 5.12
C PRO A 301 -7.42 15.43 5.25
N LEU A 302 -8.11 15.62 4.13
CA LEU A 302 -9.54 15.95 4.14
C LEU A 302 -10.37 14.82 4.78
N SER A 303 -10.10 13.57 4.43
CA SER A 303 -10.79 12.43 5.05
C SER A 303 -10.44 12.24 6.51
N ALA A 304 -9.21 12.54 6.93
CA ALA A 304 -8.86 12.55 8.33
C ALA A 304 -9.70 13.58 9.12
N VAL A 305 -9.89 14.79 8.58
CA VAL A 305 -10.77 15.81 9.19
C VAL A 305 -12.22 15.33 9.26
N PHE A 306 -12.74 14.72 8.20
CA PHE A 306 -14.09 14.15 8.21
C PHE A 306 -14.24 13.01 9.21
N ALA A 307 -13.25 12.13 9.32
CA ALA A 307 -13.25 11.01 10.26
C ALA A 307 -13.24 11.47 11.73
N GLU A 308 -12.54 12.57 12.05
CA GLU A 308 -12.63 13.17 13.39
C GLU A 308 -13.95 13.88 13.62
N LYS A 309 -14.45 14.62 12.63
CA LYS A 309 -15.69 15.40 12.77
C LYS A 309 -16.92 14.50 12.86
N PHE A 310 -17.10 13.60 11.90
CA PHE A 310 -18.31 12.80 11.72
C PHE A 310 -18.22 11.37 12.26
N GLY A 311 -17.03 10.91 12.63
CA GLY A 311 -16.78 9.52 13.01
C GLY A 311 -16.20 8.71 11.86
N ARG A 312 -15.51 7.62 12.20
CA ARG A 312 -14.77 6.83 11.22
C ARG A 312 -15.74 6.02 10.36
N LYS A 313 -16.77 5.44 10.98
CA LYS A 313 -17.78 4.63 10.28
C LYS A 313 -18.59 5.48 9.31
N ALA A 314 -19.13 6.62 9.77
CA ALA A 314 -19.95 7.49 8.93
C ALA A 314 -19.17 8.02 7.72
N THR A 315 -17.90 8.41 7.93
CA THR A 315 -17.02 8.87 6.84
C THR A 315 -16.77 7.74 5.83
N SER A 316 -16.38 6.55 6.28
CA SER A 316 -16.12 5.42 5.38
C SER A 316 -17.36 4.98 4.59
N ILE A 317 -18.55 4.99 5.19
CA ILE A 317 -19.81 4.70 4.49
C ILE A 317 -20.05 5.73 3.39
N GLY A 318 -19.92 7.02 3.68
CA GLY A 318 -20.08 8.08 2.69
C GLY A 318 -19.15 7.91 1.50
N VAL A 319 -17.88 7.56 1.75
CA VAL A 319 -16.90 7.31 0.69
C VAL A 319 -17.26 6.07 -0.14
N CYS A 320 -17.74 5.00 0.48
CA CYS A 320 -18.20 3.81 -0.27
C CYS A 320 -19.38 4.12 -1.18
N ILE A 321 -20.32 4.98 -0.75
CA ILE A 321 -21.45 5.43 -1.59
C ILE A 321 -20.92 6.22 -2.78
N VAL A 322 -20.02 7.18 -2.57
CA VAL A 322 -19.41 7.97 -3.65
C VAL A 322 -18.65 7.06 -4.63
N SER A 323 -17.90 6.07 -4.12
CA SER A 323 -17.20 5.08 -4.93
C SER A 323 -18.15 4.20 -5.75
N ALA A 324 -19.29 3.79 -5.17
CA ALA A 324 -20.31 3.03 -5.87
C ALA A 324 -20.93 3.85 -7.02
N LEU A 325 -21.25 5.13 -6.78
CA LEU A 325 -21.75 6.03 -7.82
C LEU A 325 -20.70 6.29 -8.91
N PHE A 326 -19.43 6.44 -8.53
CA PHE A 326 -18.33 6.56 -9.48
C PHE A 326 -18.19 5.32 -10.37
N GLY A 327 -18.39 4.12 -9.81
CA GLY A 327 -18.46 2.87 -10.56
C GLY A 327 -19.52 2.88 -11.67
N LEU A 328 -20.67 3.51 -11.45
CA LEU A 328 -21.74 3.60 -12.46
C LEU A 328 -21.39 4.50 -13.65
N VAL A 329 -20.53 5.51 -13.44
CA VAL A 329 -20.06 6.43 -14.50
C VAL A 329 -18.64 6.09 -14.99
N PHE A 330 -18.09 4.96 -14.55
CA PHE A 330 -16.71 4.58 -14.81
C PHE A 330 -16.42 4.47 -16.31
N SER A 331 -17.26 3.75 -17.05
CA SER A 331 -17.04 3.52 -18.48
C SER A 331 -17.22 4.81 -19.27
N SER A 332 -18.31 5.53 -19.04
CA SER A 332 -18.65 6.76 -19.78
C SER A 332 -17.60 7.85 -19.64
N MET A 333 -16.90 7.94 -18.50
CA MET A 333 -15.80 8.87 -18.35
C MET A 333 -14.49 8.36 -19.00
N LEU A 334 -14.12 7.09 -18.77
CA LEU A 334 -12.86 6.54 -19.28
C LEU A 334 -12.85 6.41 -20.81
N GLU A 335 -13.98 6.03 -21.42
CA GLU A 335 -14.13 5.85 -22.87
C GLU A 335 -14.70 7.07 -23.60
N SER A 336 -14.75 8.23 -22.91
CA SER A 336 -15.34 9.48 -23.41
C SER A 336 -14.69 10.04 -24.68
N GLY A 337 -13.48 9.59 -25.04
CA GLY A 337 -12.69 10.16 -26.14
C GLY A 337 -12.12 11.56 -25.87
N SER A 338 -12.40 12.15 -24.70
CA SER A 338 -11.89 13.46 -24.30
C SER A 338 -10.80 13.34 -23.24
N PRO A 339 -9.55 13.80 -23.51
CA PRO A 339 -8.48 13.78 -22.52
C PRO A 339 -8.84 14.52 -21.22
N VAL A 340 -9.66 15.57 -21.31
CA VAL A 340 -10.13 16.32 -20.13
C VAL A 340 -11.07 15.48 -19.27
N VAL A 341 -11.98 14.72 -19.88
CA VAL A 341 -12.92 13.86 -19.14
C VAL A 341 -12.18 12.66 -18.53
N VAL A 342 -11.21 12.09 -19.24
CA VAL A 342 -10.33 11.05 -18.70
C VAL A 342 -9.47 11.58 -17.54
N PHE A 343 -8.97 12.81 -17.65
CA PHE A 343 -8.27 13.45 -16.54
C PHE A 343 -9.18 13.61 -15.31
N LEU A 344 -10.42 14.08 -15.50
CA LEU A 344 -11.40 14.17 -14.41
C LEU A 344 -11.73 12.79 -13.82
N PHE A 345 -11.82 11.75 -14.63
CA PHE A 345 -11.97 10.37 -14.17
C PHE A 345 -10.83 9.97 -13.22
N LEU A 346 -9.58 10.24 -13.62
CA LEU A 346 -8.41 9.96 -12.80
C LEU A 346 -8.42 10.78 -11.50
N CYS A 347 -8.74 12.06 -11.58
CA CYS A 347 -8.87 12.95 -10.41
C CYS A 347 -9.92 12.44 -9.42
N ILE A 348 -11.11 12.05 -9.89
CA ILE A 348 -12.19 11.57 -9.04
C ILE A 348 -11.81 10.22 -8.41
N GLY A 349 -11.31 9.26 -9.19
CA GLY A 349 -10.90 7.96 -8.66
C GLY A 349 -9.78 8.08 -7.62
N LEU A 350 -8.80 8.97 -7.86
CA LEU A 350 -7.71 9.24 -6.93
C LEU A 350 -8.13 10.09 -5.72
N ALA A 351 -9.12 10.98 -5.85
CA ALA A 351 -9.75 11.66 -4.72
C ALA A 351 -10.50 10.66 -3.82
N ILE A 352 -11.27 9.74 -4.41
CA ILE A 352 -11.95 8.66 -3.68
C ILE A 352 -10.91 7.79 -2.96
N MET A 353 -9.80 7.44 -3.62
CA MET A 353 -8.68 6.76 -2.98
C MET A 353 -8.16 7.55 -1.77
N GLY A 354 -7.92 8.86 -1.90
CA GLY A 354 -7.48 9.68 -0.78
C GLY A 354 -8.49 9.69 0.37
N LEU A 355 -9.78 9.71 0.03
CA LEU A 355 -10.86 9.72 1.01
C LEU A 355 -10.97 8.42 1.82
N THR A 356 -10.75 7.28 1.17
CA THR A 356 -10.85 5.97 1.81
C THR A 356 -9.53 5.57 2.48
N TYR A 357 -8.39 5.89 1.87
CA TYR A 357 -7.07 5.50 2.38
C TYR A 357 -6.65 6.30 3.61
N GLY A 358 -7.01 7.59 3.72
CA GLY A 358 -6.68 8.40 4.90
C GLY A 358 -7.09 7.76 6.23
N PRO A 359 -8.37 7.39 6.44
CA PRO A 359 -8.83 6.82 7.71
C PRO A 359 -8.64 5.30 7.84
N ILE A 360 -8.34 4.55 6.76
CA ILE A 360 -8.37 3.09 6.79
C ILE A 360 -7.42 2.49 7.82
N GLY A 361 -6.21 3.05 7.97
CA GLY A 361 -5.24 2.59 8.96
C GLY A 361 -5.78 2.68 10.38
N THR A 362 -6.37 3.83 10.71
CA THR A 362 -7.01 4.07 12.01
C THR A 362 -8.18 3.11 12.22
N VAL A 363 -9.09 2.98 11.25
CA VAL A 363 -10.24 2.06 11.36
C VAL A 363 -9.79 0.63 11.62
N LEU A 364 -8.86 0.12 10.80
CA LEU A 364 -8.40 -1.26 10.91
C LEU A 364 -7.66 -1.52 12.21
N SER A 365 -7.01 -0.52 12.79
CA SER A 365 -6.38 -0.65 14.11
C SER A 365 -7.41 -0.61 15.24
N GLU A 366 -8.44 0.24 15.17
CA GLU A 366 -9.37 0.45 16.28
C GLU A 366 -10.38 -0.68 16.46
N ILE A 367 -10.63 -1.50 15.43
CA ILE A 367 -11.52 -2.67 15.55
C ILE A 367 -10.92 -3.84 16.33
N PHE A 368 -9.60 -3.84 16.60
CA PHE A 368 -8.93 -4.92 17.33
C PHE A 368 -8.50 -4.46 18.74
N PRO A 369 -8.59 -5.36 19.74
CA PRO A 369 -8.09 -5.07 21.08
C PRO A 369 -6.57 -4.90 21.06
N THR A 370 -6.03 -4.17 22.03
CA THR A 370 -4.62 -3.76 22.09
C THR A 370 -3.64 -4.92 21.93
N SER A 371 -3.96 -6.08 22.53
CA SER A 371 -3.11 -7.28 22.52
C SER A 371 -2.83 -7.85 21.13
N VAL A 372 -3.78 -7.74 20.19
CA VAL A 372 -3.64 -8.25 18.81
C VAL A 372 -3.70 -7.15 17.75
N ARG A 373 -3.75 -5.89 18.15
CA ARG A 373 -4.02 -4.74 17.26
C ARG A 373 -3.08 -4.66 16.06
N TYR A 374 -1.79 -4.79 16.30
CA TYR A 374 -0.75 -4.78 15.27
C TYR A 374 -0.96 -5.88 14.24
N THR A 375 -1.08 -7.12 14.72
CA THR A 375 -1.21 -8.29 13.85
C THR A 375 -2.56 -8.34 13.14
N GLY A 376 -3.64 -7.97 13.83
CA GLY A 376 -4.99 -7.92 13.26
C GLY A 376 -5.08 -6.91 12.12
N SER A 377 -4.67 -5.66 12.37
CA SER A 377 -4.69 -4.61 11.33
C SER A 377 -3.78 -4.94 10.14
N ALA A 378 -2.59 -5.50 10.37
CA ALA A 378 -1.69 -5.93 9.30
C ALA A 378 -2.29 -7.05 8.45
N LEU A 379 -2.82 -8.11 9.10
CA LEU A 379 -3.39 -9.23 8.38
C LEU A 379 -4.61 -8.80 7.57
N THR A 380 -5.48 -7.99 8.16
CA THR A 380 -6.65 -7.41 7.49
C THR A 380 -6.25 -6.61 6.24
N PHE A 381 -5.28 -5.69 6.37
CA PHE A 381 -4.86 -4.86 5.25
C PHE A 381 -4.22 -5.68 4.13
N ASN A 382 -3.40 -6.67 4.47
CA ASN A 382 -2.76 -7.55 3.50
C ASN A 382 -3.76 -8.46 2.77
N LEU A 383 -4.71 -9.06 3.49
CA LEU A 383 -5.78 -9.85 2.87
C LEU A 383 -6.64 -8.99 1.95
N ALA A 384 -6.98 -7.76 2.38
CA ALA A 384 -7.71 -6.83 1.54
C ALA A 384 -6.93 -6.47 0.28
N GLY A 385 -5.62 -6.33 0.37
CA GLY A 385 -4.73 -6.16 -0.78
C GLY A 385 -4.78 -7.34 -1.74
N ILE A 386 -4.82 -8.59 -1.26
CA ILE A 386 -4.95 -9.76 -2.15
C ILE A 386 -6.22 -9.66 -3.00
N PHE A 387 -7.37 -9.39 -2.38
CA PHE A 387 -8.65 -9.37 -3.09
C PHE A 387 -8.89 -8.08 -3.90
N GLY A 388 -8.49 -6.94 -3.36
CA GLY A 388 -8.78 -5.62 -3.93
C GLY A 388 -7.65 -5.05 -4.79
N ALA A 389 -6.42 -5.56 -4.69
CA ALA A 389 -5.28 -5.08 -5.48
C ALA A 389 -4.78 -6.10 -6.49
N SER A 390 -4.39 -7.29 -6.05
CA SER A 390 -3.74 -8.28 -6.93
C SER A 390 -4.62 -8.71 -8.08
N PHE A 391 -5.85 -9.10 -7.74
CA PHE A 391 -6.78 -9.67 -8.72
C PHE A 391 -7.60 -8.61 -9.43
N ALA A 392 -7.68 -7.38 -8.90
CA ALA A 392 -8.56 -6.35 -9.45
C ALA A 392 -8.23 -5.98 -10.91
N PRO A 393 -6.97 -5.67 -11.29
CA PRO A 393 -6.63 -5.41 -12.69
C PRO A 393 -6.87 -6.62 -13.60
N LEU A 394 -6.58 -7.84 -13.13
CA LEU A 394 -6.78 -9.08 -13.88
C LEU A 394 -8.27 -9.32 -14.18
N ILE A 395 -9.10 -9.21 -13.15
CA ILE A 395 -10.56 -9.32 -13.25
C ILE A 395 -11.09 -8.22 -14.16
N ALA A 396 -10.65 -6.97 -13.97
CA ALA A 396 -11.09 -5.83 -14.77
C ALA A 396 -10.73 -5.98 -16.25
N THR A 397 -9.51 -6.38 -16.59
CA THR A 397 -9.10 -6.65 -17.97
C THR A 397 -9.94 -7.76 -18.59
N LYS A 398 -10.23 -8.84 -17.86
CA LYS A 398 -11.11 -9.92 -18.34
C LYS A 398 -12.55 -9.44 -18.54
N LEU A 399 -13.10 -8.68 -17.59
CA LEU A 399 -14.44 -8.11 -17.68
C LEU A 399 -14.55 -7.14 -18.87
N ALA A 400 -13.57 -6.24 -19.03
CA ALA A 400 -13.56 -5.25 -20.10
C ALA A 400 -13.44 -5.90 -21.48
N THR A 401 -12.64 -6.95 -21.63
CA THR A 401 -12.47 -7.66 -22.91
C THR A 401 -13.66 -8.56 -23.27
N THR A 402 -14.35 -9.13 -22.27
CA THR A 402 -15.48 -10.05 -22.52
C THR A 402 -16.83 -9.32 -22.59
N TYR A 403 -17.03 -8.32 -21.73
CA TYR A 403 -18.31 -7.64 -21.55
C TYR A 403 -18.24 -6.12 -21.76
N GLY A 404 -17.06 -5.52 -21.98
CA GLY A 404 -16.94 -4.07 -22.10
C GLY A 404 -16.71 -3.33 -20.77
N LEU A 405 -16.38 -2.04 -20.85
CA LEU A 405 -15.92 -1.25 -19.71
C LEU A 405 -16.97 -1.04 -18.62
N TYR A 406 -18.26 -1.07 -18.95
CA TYR A 406 -19.33 -0.96 -17.95
C TYR A 406 -19.28 -2.09 -16.92
N ALA A 407 -18.82 -3.29 -17.30
CA ALA A 407 -18.66 -4.41 -16.38
C ALA A 407 -17.56 -4.14 -15.32
N VAL A 408 -16.54 -3.36 -15.67
CA VAL A 408 -15.50 -2.89 -14.72
C VAL A 408 -16.10 -1.89 -13.74
N GLY A 409 -16.96 -0.99 -14.24
CA GLY A 409 -17.73 -0.07 -13.39
C GLY A 409 -18.64 -0.79 -12.39
N TYR A 410 -19.34 -1.84 -12.82
CA TYR A 410 -20.13 -2.69 -11.93
C TYR A 410 -19.29 -3.48 -10.94
N TYR A 411 -18.08 -3.92 -11.33
CA TYR A 411 -17.14 -4.53 -10.41
C TYR A 411 -16.72 -3.55 -9.30
N LEU A 412 -16.38 -2.31 -9.62
CA LEU A 412 -16.10 -1.27 -8.63
C LEU A 412 -17.31 -0.99 -7.73
N THR A 413 -18.50 -0.92 -8.33
CA THR A 413 -19.77 -0.69 -7.61
C THR A 413 -20.03 -1.81 -6.60
N ALA A 414 -19.92 -3.07 -7.03
CA ALA A 414 -20.10 -4.24 -6.18
C ALA A 414 -19.06 -4.30 -5.04
N ALA A 415 -17.79 -4.02 -5.34
CA ALA A 415 -16.74 -3.95 -4.33
C ALA A 415 -17.01 -2.84 -3.29
N SER A 416 -17.50 -1.68 -3.75
CA SER A 416 -17.84 -0.55 -2.89
C SER A 416 -19.05 -0.86 -1.99
N ILE A 417 -20.08 -1.51 -2.52
CA ILE A 417 -21.24 -1.97 -1.75
C ILE A 417 -20.82 -3.02 -0.72
N LEU A 418 -19.94 -3.94 -1.10
CA LEU A 418 -19.45 -4.96 -0.18
C LEU A 418 -18.68 -4.34 1.01
N SER A 419 -17.80 -3.37 0.75
CA SER A 419 -17.13 -2.61 1.81
C SER A 419 -18.10 -1.78 2.64
N LEU A 420 -19.12 -1.18 2.01
CA LEU A 420 -20.19 -0.44 2.71
C LEU A 420 -20.91 -1.34 3.72
N LEU A 421 -21.32 -2.54 3.30
CA LEU A 421 -21.97 -3.52 4.19
C LEU A 421 -21.07 -3.92 5.36
N ALA A 422 -19.76 -4.09 5.12
CA ALA A 422 -18.81 -4.35 6.20
C ALA A 422 -18.70 -3.16 7.17
N PHE A 423 -18.63 -1.92 6.68
CA PHE A 423 -18.62 -0.74 7.56
C PHE A 423 -19.93 -0.58 8.35
N LEU A 424 -21.07 -0.96 7.79
CA LEU A 424 -22.34 -1.01 8.53
C LEU A 424 -22.31 -2.03 9.68
N ALA A 425 -21.62 -3.16 9.50
CA ALA A 425 -21.45 -4.19 10.53
C ALA A 425 -20.36 -3.87 11.55
N ILE A 426 -19.37 -3.04 11.21
CA ILE A 426 -18.32 -2.58 12.13
C ILE A 426 -18.90 -1.56 13.13
N ARG A 427 -18.43 -1.61 14.38
CA ARG A 427 -18.78 -0.64 15.43
C ARG A 427 -18.07 0.70 15.20
N GLU A 428 -18.70 1.82 15.58
CA GLU A 428 -18.04 3.13 15.59
C GLU A 428 -17.05 3.24 16.76
N THR A 429 -15.85 3.76 16.49
CA THR A 429 -14.70 3.76 17.41
C THR A 429 -14.22 5.16 17.79
N LYS A 430 -14.85 6.23 17.26
CA LYS A 430 -14.47 7.63 17.52
C LYS A 430 -14.29 7.96 19.02
N HIS A 431 -15.19 7.46 19.86
CA HIS A 431 -15.23 7.76 21.30
C HIS A 431 -14.60 6.68 22.19
N ASP A 432 -14.06 5.61 21.61
CA ASP A 432 -13.46 4.55 22.41
C ASP A 432 -12.10 4.99 22.95
N ASP A 433 -11.85 4.80 24.25
CA ASP A 433 -10.52 4.93 24.85
C ASP A 433 -9.69 3.68 24.55
N VAL A 434 -8.97 3.74 23.45
CA VAL A 434 -8.22 2.63 22.85
C VAL A 434 -6.91 2.34 23.61
N ASN A 435 -6.52 3.21 24.55
CA ASN A 435 -5.35 3.03 25.41
C ASN A 435 -5.66 2.29 26.73
N ASN A 436 -6.95 2.19 27.12
CA ASN A 436 -7.39 1.49 28.33
C ASN A 436 -8.02 0.11 28.08
N GLN A 437 -7.99 -0.39 26.84
CA GLN A 437 -8.45 -1.74 26.49
C GLN A 437 -7.33 -2.75 26.78
N VAL A 438 -7.24 -3.21 28.03
CA VAL A 438 -6.33 -4.29 28.48
C VAL A 438 -6.89 -5.65 28.12
#